data_AF-G9XRH2-F1
#
_entry.id   AF-G9XRH2-F1
#
_cell.length_a   1.000
_cell.length_b   1.000
_cell.length_c   1.000
_cell.angle_alpha   90.00
_cell.angle_beta   90.00
_cell.angle_gamma   90.00
#
_symmetry.space_group_name_H-M   'P 1'
#
loop_
_entity.id
_entity.type
_entity.pdbx_description
1 polymer ?
#
loop_
_entity_poly.entity_id
_entity_poly.type
_entity_poly.pdbx_seq_one_letter_code
_entity_poly.pdbx_strand_id
1 'polypeptide(L)'
;MGLFSEMLDEKRIKDGFKDSGHVLMITCPGCACESLSYTEGLPCRALESGKDMEESAVAVQRVRDQWDRVLKEDGKKVTHISVAFPCEMFDTERERILEKLQDADTIALLCCSSGYVAVKDMLPDFLGRFVPMMKTTGTFVFKLVLDESGKNSKVEQETARVIKFSKVNQG
;
A
#
# COMPACT_ATOMS: atom_id res chain seq x y z
N MET A 1 2.92 -15.67 -5.91
CA MET A 1 3.83 -14.71 -6.56
C MET A 1 3.32 -13.32 -6.23
N GLY A 2 4.16 -12.42 -5.74
CA GLY A 2 3.72 -11.08 -5.34
C GLY A 2 3.46 -10.18 -6.54
N LEU A 3 2.58 -9.19 -6.38
CA LEU A 3 2.37 -8.14 -7.39
C LEU A 3 3.33 -6.98 -7.14
N PHE A 4 4.10 -6.64 -8.16
CA PHE A 4 5.02 -5.52 -8.12
C PHE A 4 4.29 -4.23 -8.50
N SER A 5 4.34 -3.24 -7.61
CA SER A 5 3.67 -1.95 -7.82
C SER A 5 4.60 -0.78 -7.54
N GLU A 6 4.57 0.22 -8.42
CA GLU A 6 5.34 1.46 -8.27
C GLU A 6 4.38 2.57 -7.78
N MET A 7 4.87 3.54 -7.02
CA MET A 7 4.06 4.72 -6.66
C MET A 7 3.58 5.42 -7.94
N LEU A 8 2.34 5.90 -7.92
CA LEU A 8 1.89 6.87 -8.93
C LEU A 8 2.63 8.20 -8.75
N ASP A 9 2.67 9.02 -9.79
CA ASP A 9 3.24 10.35 -9.68
C ASP A 9 2.46 11.18 -8.64
N GLU A 10 3.20 11.98 -7.89
CA GLU A 10 2.64 12.76 -6.78
C GLU A 10 1.50 13.67 -7.23
N LYS A 11 1.62 14.28 -8.43
CA LYS A 11 0.60 15.15 -8.99
C LYS A 11 -0.70 14.38 -9.22
N ARG A 12 -0.66 13.21 -9.86
CA ARG A 12 -1.86 12.38 -10.06
C ARG A 12 -2.50 11.94 -8.75
N ILE A 13 -1.70 11.61 -7.74
CA ILE A 13 -2.23 11.25 -6.42
C ILE A 13 -2.94 12.47 -5.80
N LYS A 14 -2.29 13.65 -5.80
CA LYS A 14 -2.86 14.91 -5.32
C LYS A 14 -4.14 15.31 -6.04
N ASP A 15 -4.17 15.19 -7.37
CA ASP A 15 -5.36 15.45 -8.18
C ASP A 15 -6.54 14.55 -7.77
N GLY A 16 -6.26 13.30 -7.38
CA GLY A 16 -7.25 12.38 -6.82
C GLY A 16 -7.93 12.88 -5.54
N PHE A 17 -7.25 13.73 -4.77
CA PHE A 17 -7.71 14.25 -3.47
C PHE A 17 -8.32 15.66 -3.50
N LYS A 18 -8.44 16.29 -4.67
CA LYS A 18 -8.78 17.73 -4.78
C LYS A 18 -10.05 18.16 -4.04
N ASP A 19 -11.06 17.30 -3.97
CA ASP A 19 -12.37 17.58 -3.37
C ASP A 19 -12.62 16.75 -2.10
N SER A 20 -11.58 16.10 -1.58
CA SER A 20 -11.67 15.23 -0.40
C SER A 20 -11.63 16.04 0.89
N GLY A 21 -12.58 15.82 1.80
CA GLY A 21 -12.57 16.36 3.15
C GLY A 21 -12.06 15.34 4.17
N HIS A 22 -12.54 14.11 4.09
CA HIS A 22 -12.22 13.01 5.02
C HIS A 22 -11.71 11.78 4.26
N VAL A 23 -10.45 11.42 4.52
CA VAL A 23 -9.74 10.35 3.82
C VAL A 23 -9.51 9.16 4.76
N LEU A 24 -9.98 7.98 4.37
CA LEU A 24 -9.52 6.72 4.95
C LEU A 24 -8.35 6.19 4.11
N MET A 25 -7.16 6.10 4.69
CA MET A 25 -6.00 5.49 4.05
C MET A 25 -5.86 4.02 4.44
N ILE A 26 -6.04 3.14 3.46
CA ILE A 26 -5.90 1.70 3.59
C ILE A 26 -4.54 1.30 3.02
N THR A 27 -3.73 0.64 3.84
CA THR A 27 -2.37 0.24 3.48
C THR A 27 -2.21 -1.27 3.50
N CYS A 28 -1.51 -1.82 2.49
CA CYS A 28 -1.17 -3.24 2.45
C CYS A 28 0.26 -3.45 2.96
N PRO A 29 0.47 -4.12 4.09
CA PRO A 29 1.80 -4.44 4.59
C PRO A 29 2.49 -5.58 3.85
N GLY A 30 1.78 -6.29 2.96
CA GLY A 30 2.34 -7.32 2.07
C GLY A 30 3.00 -6.68 0.85
N CYS A 31 2.56 -7.04 -0.36
CA CYS A 31 3.19 -6.71 -1.65
C CYS A 31 3.62 -5.24 -1.83
N ALA A 32 2.87 -4.28 -1.26
CA ALA A 32 3.22 -2.86 -1.35
C ALA A 32 4.49 -2.54 -0.54
N CYS A 33 4.66 -3.14 0.64
CA CYS A 33 5.85 -2.96 1.47
C CYS A 33 7.11 -3.46 0.77
N GLU A 34 7.08 -4.67 0.18
CA GLU A 34 8.24 -5.16 -0.56
C GLU A 34 8.49 -4.37 -1.84
N SER A 35 7.43 -3.94 -2.54
CA SER A 35 7.59 -3.10 -3.74
C SER A 35 8.23 -1.75 -3.40
N LEU A 36 7.79 -1.08 -2.33
CA LEU A 36 8.35 0.19 -1.86
C LEU A 36 9.79 0.03 -1.37
N SER A 37 10.13 -1.08 -0.70
CA SER A 37 11.51 -1.36 -0.31
C SER A 37 12.41 -1.49 -1.54
N TYR A 38 11.92 -2.15 -2.60
CA TYR A 38 12.65 -2.30 -3.84
C TYR A 38 12.80 -0.99 -4.63
N THR A 39 11.71 -0.22 -4.80
CA THR A 39 11.70 0.98 -5.66
C THR A 39 12.31 2.21 -4.99
N GLU A 40 12.00 2.41 -3.70
CA GLU A 40 12.38 3.62 -2.97
C GLU A 40 13.61 3.41 -2.06
N GLY A 41 14.18 2.20 -2.04
CA GLY A 41 15.31 1.85 -1.17
C GLY A 41 14.98 1.91 0.33
N LEU A 42 13.70 1.82 0.68
CA LEU A 42 13.25 1.89 2.08
C LEU A 42 13.50 0.57 2.82
N PRO A 43 13.73 0.59 4.14
CA PRO A 43 13.68 -0.63 4.95
C PRO A 43 12.30 -1.29 4.82
N CYS A 44 12.29 -2.58 4.55
CA CYS A 44 11.06 -3.35 4.33
C CYS A 44 10.35 -3.64 5.65
N ARG A 45 10.92 -4.50 6.51
CA ARG A 45 10.26 -4.96 7.74
C ARG A 45 11.15 -4.83 8.98
N ALA A 46 10.60 -4.33 10.08
CA ALA A 46 11.25 -4.36 11.39
C ALA A 46 11.30 -5.81 11.91
N LEU A 47 12.44 -6.21 12.48
CA LEU A 47 12.64 -7.60 12.95
C LEU A 47 12.11 -7.81 14.37
N GLU A 48 12.09 -6.75 15.18
CA GLU A 48 11.65 -6.79 16.58
C GLU A 48 10.15 -7.09 16.74
N SER A 49 9.34 -6.72 15.76
CA SER A 49 7.89 -7.02 15.69
C SER A 49 7.58 -8.48 15.34
N GLY A 50 8.60 -9.34 15.20
CA GLY A 50 8.43 -10.75 14.91
C GLY A 50 7.74 -11.02 13.57
N LYS A 51 6.70 -11.85 13.57
CA LYS A 51 5.95 -12.25 12.37
C LYS A 51 4.70 -11.39 12.11
N ASP A 52 4.45 -10.35 12.92
CA ASP A 52 3.31 -9.47 12.68
C ASP A 52 3.56 -8.62 11.43
N MET A 53 2.77 -8.86 10.39
CA MET A 53 2.96 -8.16 9.11
C MET A 53 2.50 -6.70 9.18
N GLU A 54 1.43 -6.39 9.91
CA GLU A 54 0.88 -5.03 9.99
C GLU A 54 1.85 -4.11 10.75
N GLU A 55 2.39 -4.58 11.87
CA GLU A 55 3.31 -3.81 12.72
C GLU A 55 4.72 -3.73 12.11
N SER A 56 5.20 -4.82 11.50
CA SER A 56 6.57 -4.85 10.97
C SER A 56 6.76 -4.03 9.70
N ALA A 57 5.72 -3.64 8.97
CA ALA A 57 5.84 -3.08 7.61
C ALA A 57 6.35 -1.62 7.54
N VAL A 58 7.64 -1.42 7.81
CA VAL A 58 8.29 -0.10 7.87
C VAL A 58 8.16 0.70 6.57
N ALA A 59 8.37 0.10 5.39
CA ALA A 59 8.31 0.84 4.14
C ALA A 59 6.93 1.47 3.90
N VAL A 60 5.86 0.68 4.10
CA VAL A 60 4.49 1.16 3.90
C VAL A 60 4.10 2.20 4.95
N GLN A 61 4.52 2.00 6.21
CA GLN A 61 4.27 2.97 7.29
C GLN A 61 4.95 4.32 6.99
N ARG A 62 6.19 4.33 6.51
CA ARG A 62 6.89 5.57 6.14
C ARG A 62 6.16 6.34 5.03
N VAL A 63 5.71 5.64 4.00
CA VAL A 63 4.97 6.27 2.89
C VAL A 63 3.58 6.73 3.33
N ARG A 64 2.89 5.94 4.16
CA ARG A 64 1.62 6.33 4.80
C ARG A 64 1.79 7.61 5.58
N ASP A 65 2.79 7.69 6.45
CA ASP A 65 3.02 8.84 7.34
C ASP A 65 3.50 10.08 6.55
N GLN A 66 4.16 9.90 5.42
CA GLN A 66 4.43 10.98 4.47
C GLN A 66 3.14 11.53 3.86
N TRP A 67 2.27 10.67 3.33
CA TRP A 67 1.01 11.10 2.72
C TRP A 67 0.01 11.64 3.74
N ASP A 68 -0.02 11.09 4.96
CA ASP A 68 -0.80 11.63 6.07
C ASP A 68 -0.45 13.10 6.33
N ARG A 69 0.84 13.43 6.40
CA ARG A 69 1.30 14.82 6.56
C ARG A 69 0.87 15.70 5.39
N VAL A 70 1.12 15.27 4.16
CA VAL A 70 0.74 16.02 2.95
C VAL A 70 -0.77 16.32 2.93
N LEU A 71 -1.61 15.33 3.22
CA LEU A 71 -3.06 15.50 3.19
C LEU A 71 -3.57 16.38 4.34
N LYS A 72 -2.97 16.27 5.54
CA LYS A 72 -3.29 17.13 6.68
C LYS A 72 -2.86 18.58 6.46
N GLU A 73 -1.72 18.81 5.82
CA GLU A 73 -1.27 20.15 5.40
C GLU A 73 -2.24 20.79 4.42
N ASP A 74 -2.89 19.99 3.55
CA ASP A 74 -3.98 20.43 2.69
C ASP A 74 -5.36 20.54 3.41
N GLY A 75 -5.39 20.46 4.74
CA GLY A 75 -6.59 20.64 5.55
C GLY A 75 -7.55 19.43 5.60
N LYS A 76 -7.11 18.25 5.18
CA LYS A 76 -7.95 17.03 5.17
C LYS A 76 -7.88 16.31 6.52
N LYS A 77 -8.98 15.65 6.90
CA LYS A 77 -8.94 14.67 8.01
C LYS A 77 -8.54 13.32 7.46
N VAL A 78 -7.56 12.68 8.09
CA VAL A 78 -7.02 11.40 7.64
C VAL A 78 -7.13 10.37 8.75
N THR A 79 -7.76 9.24 8.46
CA THR A 79 -7.77 8.04 9.30
C THR A 79 -7.02 6.91 8.59
N HIS A 80 -6.49 5.95 9.35
CA HIS A 80 -5.68 4.88 8.77
C HIS A 80 -6.17 3.50 9.20
N ILE A 81 -5.95 2.54 8.31
CA ILE A 81 -6.01 1.11 8.61
C ILE A 81 -4.95 0.37 7.80
N SER A 82 -4.28 -0.57 8.46
CA SER A 82 -3.42 -1.55 7.81
C SER A 82 -4.22 -2.83 7.67
N VAL A 83 -4.19 -3.45 6.49
CA VAL A 83 -4.89 -4.71 6.22
C VAL A 83 -3.91 -5.63 5.53
N ALA A 84 -3.51 -6.70 6.20
CA ALA A 84 -2.67 -7.73 5.58
C ALA A 84 -3.42 -8.38 4.42
N PHE A 85 -2.81 -8.35 3.23
CA PHE A 85 -3.37 -8.93 2.00
C PHE A 85 -4.85 -8.57 1.78
N PRO A 86 -5.17 -7.31 1.43
CA PRO A 86 -6.55 -6.90 1.19
C PRO A 86 -7.21 -7.66 0.03
N CYS A 87 -6.44 -8.40 -0.78
CA CYS A 87 -6.95 -9.33 -1.79
C CYS A 87 -7.46 -10.66 -1.23
N GLU A 88 -7.18 -10.98 0.03
CA GLU A 88 -7.50 -12.23 0.73
C GLU A 88 -8.07 -11.92 2.13
N MET A 89 -8.87 -10.85 2.26
CA MET A 89 -9.43 -10.39 3.54
C MET A 89 -10.40 -11.41 4.15
N PHE A 90 -10.23 -11.71 5.44
CA PHE A 90 -11.29 -12.34 6.23
C PHE A 90 -12.36 -11.31 6.61
N ASP A 91 -13.51 -11.81 7.08
CA ASP A 91 -14.64 -10.95 7.47
C ASP A 91 -14.27 -9.94 8.56
N THR A 92 -13.36 -10.31 9.47
CA THR A 92 -12.85 -9.42 10.51
C THR A 92 -12.17 -8.17 9.98
N GLU A 93 -11.39 -8.27 8.90
CA GLU A 93 -10.75 -7.13 8.25
C GLU A 93 -11.77 -6.27 7.51
N ARG A 94 -12.81 -6.90 6.94
CA ARG A 94 -13.92 -6.18 6.29
C ARG A 94 -14.67 -5.33 7.31
N GLU A 95 -15.01 -5.90 8.46
CA GLU A 95 -15.67 -5.21 9.57
C GLU A 95 -14.82 -4.02 10.06
N ARG A 96 -13.51 -4.21 10.29
CA ARG A 96 -12.60 -3.12 10.67
C ARG A 96 -12.56 -1.97 9.66
N ILE A 97 -12.62 -2.27 8.36
CA ILE A 97 -12.68 -1.23 7.31
C ILE A 97 -14.01 -0.49 7.39
N LEU A 98 -15.14 -1.20 7.51
CA LEU A 98 -16.48 -0.60 7.58
C LEU A 98 -16.64 0.31 8.80
N GLU A 99 -16.10 -0.08 9.96
CA GLU A 99 -16.09 0.76 11.16
C GLU A 99 -15.33 2.08 10.96
N LYS A 100 -14.19 2.03 10.27
CA LYS A 100 -13.37 3.23 9.99
C LYS A 100 -13.85 4.04 8.79
N LEU A 101 -14.77 3.50 8.00
CA LEU A 101 -15.34 4.17 6.85
C LEU A 101 -16.31 5.28 7.26
N GLN A 102 -16.81 5.27 8.50
CA GLN A 102 -17.73 6.29 9.01
C GLN A 102 -17.13 7.69 8.79
N ASP A 103 -17.85 8.50 8.02
CA ASP A 103 -17.51 9.86 7.58
C ASP A 103 -16.43 10.02 6.51
N ALA A 104 -15.83 8.95 5.99
CA ALA A 104 -14.88 9.06 4.89
C ALA A 104 -15.61 9.35 3.56
N ASP A 105 -15.20 10.40 2.85
CA ASP A 105 -15.65 10.69 1.47
C ASP A 105 -14.67 10.13 0.42
N THR A 106 -13.47 9.74 0.87
CA THR A 106 -12.39 9.28 0.01
C THR A 106 -11.64 8.14 0.66
N ILE A 107 -11.34 7.10 -0.12
CA ILE A 107 -10.51 5.97 0.28
C ILE A 107 -9.21 6.01 -0.52
N ALA A 108 -8.09 6.24 0.17
CA ALA A 108 -6.76 6.17 -0.39
C ALA A 108 -6.21 4.74 -0.25
N LEU A 109 -5.75 4.15 -1.36
CA LEU A 109 -5.31 2.76 -1.42
C LEU A 109 -3.81 2.67 -1.73
N LEU A 110 -3.02 2.41 -0.69
CA LEU A 110 -1.59 2.10 -0.78
C LEU A 110 -1.40 0.58 -0.84
N CYS A 111 -1.81 0.01 -1.96
CA CYS A 111 -1.78 -1.43 -2.21
C CYS A 111 -1.63 -1.74 -3.71
N CYS A 112 -1.43 -3.01 -4.05
CA CYS A 112 -1.43 -3.45 -5.44
C CYS A 112 -2.85 -3.47 -6.03
N SER A 113 -2.94 -3.68 -7.34
CA SER A 113 -4.22 -3.76 -8.09
C SER A 113 -5.20 -4.78 -7.53
N SER A 114 -4.76 -5.98 -7.12
CA SER A 114 -5.65 -6.96 -6.48
C SER A 114 -6.24 -6.45 -5.17
N GLY A 115 -5.43 -5.75 -4.35
CA GLY A 115 -5.92 -5.11 -3.13
C GLY A 115 -6.92 -3.98 -3.40
N TYR A 116 -6.65 -3.18 -4.44
CA TYR A 116 -7.56 -2.12 -4.88
C TYR A 116 -8.92 -2.69 -5.31
N VAL A 117 -8.93 -3.73 -6.14
CA VAL A 117 -10.16 -4.38 -6.63
C VAL A 117 -10.95 -4.96 -5.47
N ALA A 118 -10.29 -5.72 -4.58
CA ALA A 118 -10.97 -6.36 -3.47
C ALA A 118 -11.64 -5.37 -2.49
N VAL A 119 -10.98 -4.26 -2.16
CA VAL A 119 -11.58 -3.21 -1.31
C VAL A 119 -12.72 -2.51 -2.03
N LYS A 120 -12.58 -2.23 -3.33
CA LYS A 120 -13.64 -1.60 -4.11
C LYS A 120 -14.87 -2.48 -4.22
N ASP A 121 -14.69 -3.76 -4.53
CA ASP A 121 -15.77 -4.74 -4.68
C ASP A 121 -16.48 -5.03 -3.35
N MET A 122 -15.78 -4.88 -2.22
CA MET A 122 -16.36 -4.97 -0.87
C MET A 122 -17.30 -3.80 -0.56
N LEU A 123 -17.15 -2.66 -1.23
CA LEU A 123 -17.86 -1.41 -0.94
C LEU A 123 -18.70 -0.93 -2.15
N PRO A 124 -19.65 -1.73 -2.65
CA PRO A 124 -20.39 -1.40 -3.87
C PRO A 124 -21.26 -0.14 -3.73
N ASP A 125 -21.72 0.16 -2.50
CA ASP A 125 -22.59 1.29 -2.20
C ASP A 125 -21.82 2.55 -1.75
N PHE A 126 -20.48 2.50 -1.74
CA PHE A 126 -19.68 3.65 -1.37
C PHE A 126 -19.74 4.72 -2.47
N LEU A 127 -20.42 5.83 -2.17
CA LEU A 127 -20.60 6.96 -3.10
C LEU A 127 -19.38 7.90 -3.18
N GLY A 128 -18.38 7.68 -2.33
CA GLY A 128 -17.15 8.45 -2.30
C GLY A 128 -16.18 8.06 -3.41
N ARG A 129 -14.94 8.53 -3.28
CA ARG A 129 -13.88 8.32 -4.29
C ARG A 129 -12.85 7.30 -3.83
N PHE A 130 -12.40 6.44 -4.73
CA PHE A 130 -11.21 5.60 -4.52
C PHE A 130 -10.00 6.24 -5.21
N VAL A 131 -8.95 6.52 -4.45
CA VAL A 131 -7.68 7.04 -4.96
C VAL A 131 -6.61 5.95 -4.87
N PRO A 132 -6.28 5.25 -5.97
CA PRO A 132 -5.12 4.37 -5.97
C PRO A 132 -3.85 5.21 -5.81
N MET A 133 -2.93 4.77 -4.95
CA MET A 133 -1.64 5.44 -4.73
C MET A 133 -0.49 4.74 -5.45
N MET A 134 -0.69 3.48 -5.85
CA MET A 134 0.29 2.68 -6.58
C MET A 134 -0.29 2.14 -7.88
N LYS A 135 0.60 1.83 -8.83
CA LYS A 135 0.28 1.15 -10.09
C LYS A 135 0.99 -0.20 -10.12
N THR A 136 0.23 -1.28 -10.24
CA THR A 136 0.83 -2.59 -10.52
C THR A 136 1.41 -2.62 -11.93
N THR A 137 2.68 -2.92 -12.04
CA THR A 137 3.41 -2.98 -13.32
C THR A 137 4.00 -4.35 -13.62
N GLY A 138 3.90 -5.31 -12.70
CA GLY A 138 4.35 -6.67 -12.92
C GLY A 138 4.13 -7.60 -11.73
N THR A 139 4.85 -8.71 -11.74
CA THR A 139 5.00 -9.62 -10.59
C THR A 139 6.44 -9.63 -10.09
N PHE A 140 6.63 -10.05 -8.85
CA PHE A 140 7.96 -10.20 -8.27
C PHE A 140 8.21 -11.56 -7.62
N VAL A 141 9.51 -11.90 -7.58
CA VAL A 141 10.11 -12.85 -6.65
C VAL A 141 11.24 -12.12 -5.94
N PHE A 142 11.05 -11.85 -4.65
CA PHE A 142 11.99 -11.10 -3.84
C PHE A 142 12.52 -11.98 -2.70
N LYS A 143 13.78 -11.76 -2.36
CA LYS A 143 14.40 -12.26 -1.15
C LYS A 143 14.59 -11.08 -0.19
N LEU A 144 14.18 -11.26 1.05
CA LEU A 144 14.43 -10.30 2.12
C LEU A 144 15.74 -10.67 2.83
N VAL A 145 16.61 -9.69 3.01
CA VAL A 145 17.88 -9.79 3.76
C VAL A 145 17.96 -8.70 4.81
N LEU A 146 18.87 -8.82 5.77
CA LEU A 146 19.09 -7.76 6.75
C LEU A 146 19.58 -6.48 6.06
N ASP A 147 19.09 -5.33 6.54
CA ASP A 147 19.67 -4.04 6.20
C ASP A 147 21.00 -3.81 6.95
N GLU A 148 21.68 -2.72 6.63
CA GLU A 148 22.99 -2.36 7.19
C GLU A 148 22.92 -2.13 8.71
N SER A 149 21.74 -1.82 9.24
CA SER A 149 21.54 -1.59 10.68
C SER A 149 21.34 -2.90 11.45
N GLY A 150 20.98 -3.98 10.76
CA GLY A 150 20.58 -5.25 11.37
C GLY A 150 19.24 -5.21 12.11
N LYS A 151 18.53 -4.07 12.10
CA LYS A 151 17.23 -3.89 12.76
C LYS A 151 16.05 -4.17 11.85
N ASN A 152 16.22 -3.98 10.55
CA ASN A 152 15.19 -4.24 9.56
C ASN A 152 15.68 -5.22 8.50
N SER A 153 14.73 -5.73 7.73
CA SER A 153 14.99 -6.35 6.45
C SER A 153 14.87 -5.33 5.31
N LYS A 154 15.47 -5.66 4.16
CA LYS A 154 15.33 -4.97 2.88
C LYS A 154 15.22 -6.00 1.76
N VAL A 155 14.70 -5.60 0.61
CA VAL A 155 14.73 -6.44 -0.60
C VAL A 155 16.16 -6.52 -1.14
N GLU A 156 16.67 -7.73 -1.36
CA GLU A 156 17.98 -7.97 -1.99
C GLU A 156 17.88 -7.72 -3.50
N GLN A 157 18.41 -6.58 -3.95
CA GLN A 157 18.27 -6.16 -5.35
C GLN A 157 19.00 -7.08 -6.35
N GLU A 158 20.12 -7.69 -5.96
CA GLU A 158 20.93 -8.55 -6.84
C GLU A 158 20.18 -9.80 -7.31
N THR A 159 19.33 -10.37 -6.44
CA THR A 159 18.57 -11.59 -6.71
C THR A 159 17.10 -11.30 -7.01
N ALA A 160 16.67 -10.05 -6.87
CA ALA A 160 15.31 -9.61 -7.13
C ALA A 160 14.93 -9.82 -8.60
N ARG A 161 13.79 -10.46 -8.83
CA ARG A 161 13.23 -10.65 -10.17
C ARG A 161 11.89 -9.94 -10.27
N VAL A 162 11.79 -8.97 -11.16
CA VAL A 162 10.54 -8.28 -11.51
C VAL A 162 10.18 -8.60 -12.97
N ILE A 163 9.02 -9.21 -13.19
CA ILE A 163 8.48 -9.51 -14.52
C ILE A 163 7.42 -8.45 -14.83
N LYS A 164 7.80 -7.40 -15.59
CA LYS A 164 6.88 -6.32 -15.96
C LYS A 164 5.88 -6.78 -17.02
N PHE A 165 4.59 -6.48 -16.84
CA PHE A 165 3.53 -6.90 -17.77
C PHE A 165 3.69 -6.36 -19.19
N SER A 166 4.28 -5.17 -19.35
CA SER A 166 4.59 -4.61 -20.66
C SER A 166 5.61 -5.43 -21.47
N LYS A 167 6.40 -6.29 -20.81
CA LYS A 167 7.38 -7.19 -21.46
C LYS A 167 6.80 -8.56 -21.81
N VAL A 168 5.57 -8.87 -21.39
CA VAL A 168 4.95 -10.19 -21.59
C VAL A 168 4.21 -10.26 -22.95
N ASN A 169 3.87 -9.12 -23.56
CA ASN A 169 3.22 -9.07 -24.88
C ASN A 169 4.19 -9.23 -26.08
N GLN A 170 5.39 -9.78 -25.86
CA GLN A 170 6.39 -10.05 -26.92
C GLN A 170 6.79 -11.53 -27.00
N GLY A 171 6.03 -12.43 -26.38
CA GLY A 171 6.23 -13.88 -26.40
C GLY A 171 5.14 -14.63 -27.13
#